data_AF-A0A8X7T1W9-F1
#
_entry.id   AF-A0A8X7T1W9-F1
#
_cell.length_a   1.000
_cell.length_b   1.000
_cell.length_c   1.000
_cell.angle_alpha   90.00
_cell.angle_beta   90.00
_cell.angle_gamma   90.00
#
_symmetry.space_group_name_H-M   'P 1'
#
loop_
_entity.id
_entity.type
_entity.pdbx_description
1 polymer ?
#
loop_
_entity_poly.entity_id
_entity_poly.type
_entity_poly.pdbx_seq_one_letter_code
_entity_poly.pdbx_strand_id
1 'polypeptide(L)'
;MEASTSNLAAAQALIQQELAQQNGNHQQQDERIPPPLDMSSLPSLQAHFERLNTANEEQDARPKLDSSRFTLPAPPDGLNASEDEWRKALDNAYVQLSHQEGRAINIDLMKRYGANHWRIHNYTLEAALSRYTASTAHTTDTLSASTNRTRRLLQQDAESKLSTLEAKWAQLVSTQLQMGVATLGAEYEVGVLREERERLRSRLAELEGAA
;
A
#
# COMPACT_ATOMS: atom_id res chain seq x y z
N MET A 1 -3.81 -2.47 24.67
CA MET A 1 -4.78 -2.94 23.66
C MET A 1 -4.00 -3.43 22.45
N GLU A 2 -3.67 -4.72 22.41
CA GLU A 2 -3.11 -5.31 21.20
C GLU A 2 -4.28 -5.57 20.25
N ALA A 3 -4.35 -4.83 19.15
CA ALA A 3 -5.15 -5.26 18.02
C ALA A 3 -4.46 -6.50 17.44
N SER A 4 -4.77 -7.67 18.01
CA SER A 4 -4.22 -8.94 17.55
C SER A 4 -4.64 -9.20 16.10
N THR A 5 -3.80 -9.89 15.33
CA THR A 5 -4.03 -10.26 13.92
C THR A 5 -5.40 -10.91 13.68
N SER A 6 -5.94 -11.60 14.71
CA SER A 6 -7.29 -12.15 14.73
C SER A 6 -8.39 -11.09 14.54
N ASN A 7 -8.30 -9.94 15.21
CA ASN A 7 -9.29 -8.86 15.11
C ASN A 7 -9.28 -8.22 13.72
N LEU A 8 -8.10 -8.14 13.10
CA LEU A 8 -7.95 -7.67 11.73
C LEU A 8 -8.66 -8.62 10.76
N ALA A 9 -8.42 -9.93 10.88
CA ALA A 9 -9.04 -10.93 10.02
C ALA A 9 -10.59 -10.92 10.17
N ALA A 10 -11.09 -10.80 11.39
CA ALA A 10 -12.53 -10.68 11.65
C ALA A 10 -13.13 -9.41 11.03
N ALA A 11 -12.46 -8.27 11.19
CA ALA A 11 -12.90 -7.01 10.57
C ALA A 11 -12.91 -7.09 9.04
N GLN A 12 -11.88 -7.71 8.43
CA GLN A 12 -11.82 -7.92 6.99
C GLN A 12 -12.94 -8.83 6.48
N ALA A 13 -13.26 -9.91 7.20
CA ALA A 13 -14.37 -10.78 6.84
C ALA A 13 -15.72 -10.04 6.82
N LEU A 14 -15.96 -9.19 7.82
CA LEU A 14 -17.15 -8.34 7.87
C LEU A 14 -17.18 -7.32 6.71
N ILE A 15 -16.05 -6.68 6.40
CA ILE A 15 -15.94 -5.76 5.25
C ILE A 15 -16.26 -6.50 3.94
N GLN A 16 -15.74 -7.71 3.76
CA GLN A 16 -16.01 -8.51 2.55
C GLN A 16 -17.48 -8.91 2.44
N GLN A 17 -18.12 -9.24 3.55
CA GLN A 17 -19.55 -9.53 3.60
C GLN A 17 -20.38 -8.31 3.17
N GLU A 18 -20.04 -7.11 3.67
CA GLU A 18 -20.70 -5.87 3.28
C GLU A 18 -20.45 -5.52 1.79
N LEU A 19 -19.22 -5.68 1.31
CA LEU A 19 -18.89 -5.45 -0.10
C LEU A 19 -19.69 -6.40 -1.03
N ALA A 20 -19.86 -7.66 -0.65
CA ALA A 20 -20.67 -8.62 -1.41
C ALA A 20 -22.17 -8.25 -1.42
N GLN A 21 -22.67 -7.61 -0.36
CA GLN A 21 -24.04 -7.10 -0.32
C GLN A 21 -24.21 -5.81 -1.14
N GLN A 22 -23.17 -4.97 -1.22
CA GLN A 22 -23.16 -3.69 -1.93
C GLN A 22 -22.86 -3.78 -3.44
N ASN A 23 -22.99 -4.97 -4.03
CA ASN A 23 -22.54 -5.43 -5.36
C ASN A 23 -22.92 -4.62 -6.63
N GLY A 24 -23.40 -3.37 -6.55
CA GLY A 24 -23.94 -2.63 -7.71
C GLY A 24 -23.36 -1.26 -8.04
N ASN A 25 -23.06 -0.39 -7.06
CA ASN A 25 -23.01 1.06 -7.36
C ASN A 25 -21.70 1.80 -7.10
N HIS A 26 -20.73 1.22 -6.39
CA HIS A 26 -19.52 1.97 -5.98
C HIS A 26 -18.24 1.62 -6.75
N GLN A 27 -18.22 0.54 -7.53
CA GLN A 27 -17.00 0.16 -8.25
C GLN A 27 -16.75 0.97 -9.53
N GLN A 28 -17.69 1.79 -10.00
CA GLN A 28 -17.55 2.37 -11.34
C GLN A 28 -17.09 3.83 -11.41
N GLN A 29 -17.17 4.67 -10.37
CA GLN A 29 -16.83 6.10 -10.53
C GLN A 29 -16.32 6.73 -9.22
N ASP A 30 -15.09 6.41 -8.79
CA ASP A 30 -14.37 7.33 -7.89
C ASP A 30 -13.77 8.44 -8.77
N GLU A 31 -14.31 9.65 -8.68
CA GLU A 31 -13.85 10.83 -9.44
C GLU A 31 -12.36 11.13 -9.25
N ARG A 32 -11.73 10.61 -8.18
CA ARG A 32 -10.30 10.76 -7.90
C ARG A 32 -9.43 9.80 -8.70
N ILE A 33 -10.01 8.72 -9.23
CA ILE A 33 -9.29 7.77 -10.07
C ILE A 33 -9.40 8.26 -11.51
N PRO A 34 -8.26 8.57 -12.17
CA PRO A 34 -8.29 8.92 -13.57
C PRO A 34 -8.99 7.83 -14.39
N PRO A 35 -9.78 8.20 -15.41
CA PRO A 35 -10.42 7.21 -16.26
C PRO A 35 -9.36 6.29 -16.88
N PRO A 36 -9.72 5.02 -17.17
CA PRO A 36 -8.80 4.10 -17.82
C PRO A 36 -8.29 4.72 -19.12
N LEU A 37 -6.98 4.58 -19.36
CA LEU A 37 -6.33 5.14 -20.53
C LEU A 37 -6.98 4.59 -21.79
N ASP A 38 -7.57 5.47 -22.59
CA ASP A 38 -8.13 5.10 -23.88
C ASP A 38 -6.99 4.90 -24.90
N MET A 39 -6.73 3.65 -25.26
CA MET A 39 -5.67 3.26 -26.20
C MET A 39 -5.91 3.80 -27.61
N SER A 40 -7.16 4.15 -27.96
CA SER A 40 -7.48 4.75 -29.25
C SER A 40 -6.93 6.18 -29.39
N SER A 41 -6.70 6.87 -28.27
CA SER A 41 -6.09 8.20 -28.25
C SER A 41 -4.58 8.17 -28.52
N LEU A 42 -3.94 7.00 -28.45
CA LEU A 42 -2.49 6.80 -28.62
C LEU A 42 -2.19 5.71 -29.67
N PRO A 43 -2.35 6.02 -30.97
CA PRO A 43 -2.18 5.04 -32.05
C PRO A 43 -0.80 4.37 -32.09
N SER A 44 0.26 5.11 -31.72
CA SER A 44 1.63 4.57 -31.67
C SER A 44 1.81 3.53 -30.56
N LEU A 45 1.15 3.74 -29.42
CA LEU A 45 1.17 2.81 -28.29
C LEU A 45 0.35 1.56 -28.62
N GLN A 46 -0.82 1.74 -29.21
CA GLN A 46 -1.65 0.63 -29.69
C GLN A 46 -0.88 -0.25 -30.68
N ALA A 47 -0.28 0.35 -31.71
CA ALA A 47 0.54 -0.37 -32.68
C ALA A 47 1.75 -1.08 -32.04
N HIS A 48 2.32 -0.51 -30.98
CA HIS A 48 3.41 -1.14 -30.23
C HIS A 48 2.93 -2.34 -29.42
N PHE A 49 1.76 -2.25 -28.77
CA PHE A 49 1.16 -3.38 -28.06
C PHE A 49 0.75 -4.49 -29.01
N GLU A 50 0.16 -4.17 -30.15
CA GLU A 50 -0.15 -5.13 -31.21
C GLU A 50 1.13 -5.81 -31.73
N ARG A 51 2.19 -5.03 -31.98
CA ARG A 51 3.51 -5.57 -32.33
C ARG A 51 4.09 -6.47 -31.24
N LEU A 52 3.97 -6.12 -29.96
CA LEU A 52 4.46 -6.97 -28.86
C LEU A 52 3.65 -8.25 -28.72
N ASN A 53 2.33 -8.17 -28.92
CA ASN A 53 1.45 -9.32 -28.80
C ASN A 53 1.75 -10.34 -29.90
N THR A 54 1.86 -9.87 -31.15
CA THR A 54 2.29 -10.67 -32.30
C THR A 54 3.74 -11.17 -32.16
N ALA A 55 4.66 -10.34 -31.65
CA ALA A 55 6.06 -10.73 -31.44
C ALA A 55 6.28 -11.77 -30.32
N ASN A 56 5.32 -11.92 -29.39
CA ASN A 56 5.35 -12.99 -28.39
C ASN A 56 4.87 -14.33 -28.99
N GLU A 57 3.95 -14.30 -29.93
CA GLU A 57 3.46 -15.48 -30.65
C GLU A 57 4.48 -15.98 -31.69
N GLU A 58 5.18 -15.06 -32.36
CA GLU A 58 6.18 -15.34 -33.40
C GLU A 58 7.62 -15.28 -32.88
N GLN A 59 7.86 -15.77 -31.67
CA GLN A 59 9.18 -15.72 -31.03
C GLN A 59 10.29 -16.38 -31.87
N ASP A 60 9.95 -17.42 -32.64
CA ASP A 60 10.86 -18.16 -33.53
C ASP A 60 11.04 -17.53 -34.93
N ALA A 61 10.16 -16.61 -35.36
CA ALA A 61 10.21 -15.99 -36.68
C ALA A 61 10.94 -14.64 -36.71
N ARG A 62 11.43 -14.15 -35.57
CA ARG A 62 12.19 -12.90 -35.52
C ARG A 62 13.50 -13.04 -36.32
N PRO A 63 13.85 -12.09 -37.20
CA PRO A 63 15.15 -12.08 -37.83
C PRO A 63 16.21 -12.01 -36.72
N LYS A 64 17.02 -13.06 -36.61
CA LYS A 64 18.13 -13.12 -35.67
C LYS A 64 19.02 -11.90 -35.92
N LEU A 65 19.50 -11.27 -34.85
CA LEU A 65 20.43 -10.16 -34.95
C LEU A 65 21.60 -10.60 -35.83
N ASP A 66 21.76 -9.94 -36.98
CA ASP A 66 22.80 -10.29 -37.92
C ASP A 66 24.18 -9.97 -37.33
N SER A 67 24.86 -11.01 -36.86
CA SER A 67 26.22 -10.91 -36.32
C SER A 67 27.28 -10.89 -37.42
N SER A 68 26.93 -11.22 -38.67
CA SER A 68 27.88 -11.32 -39.78
C SER A 68 28.51 -9.98 -40.14
N ARG A 69 27.83 -8.87 -39.81
CA ARG A 69 28.32 -7.49 -39.97
C ARG A 69 29.55 -7.17 -39.11
N PHE A 70 29.76 -7.89 -38.01
CA PHE A 70 30.88 -7.65 -37.08
C PHE A 70 32.05 -8.63 -37.27
N THR A 71 31.95 -9.52 -38.25
CA THR A 71 32.95 -10.54 -38.56
C THR A 71 33.41 -10.36 -40.00
N LEU A 72 34.67 -10.69 -40.32
CA LEU A 72 35.12 -10.78 -41.73
C LEU A 72 34.99 -12.23 -42.21
N PRO A 73 33.79 -12.72 -42.59
CA PRO A 73 33.69 -14.04 -43.19
C PRO A 73 34.35 -14.01 -44.58
N ALA A 74 35.15 -15.03 -44.88
CA ALA A 74 35.49 -15.32 -46.26
C ALA A 74 34.21 -15.73 -47.02
N PRO A 75 34.15 -15.53 -48.35
CA PRO A 75 33.05 -16.05 -49.17
C PRO A 75 32.86 -17.56 -48.93
N PRO A 76 31.62 -18.05 -48.90
CA PRO A 76 31.30 -19.43 -48.51
C PRO A 76 32.00 -20.48 -49.38
N ASP A 77 32.18 -20.19 -50.68
CA ASP A 77 32.82 -21.10 -51.65
C ASP A 77 34.34 -20.85 -51.81
N GLY A 78 34.92 -20.01 -50.97
CA GLY A 78 36.36 -19.71 -50.99
C GLY A 78 36.82 -19.19 -52.36
N LEU A 79 37.84 -19.83 -52.94
CA LEU A 79 38.38 -19.45 -54.26
C LEU A 79 37.38 -19.63 -55.43
N ASN A 80 36.35 -20.46 -55.26
CA ASN A 80 35.36 -20.74 -56.31
C ASN A 80 34.12 -19.84 -56.23
N ALA A 81 34.09 -18.89 -55.28
CA ALA A 81 32.97 -17.99 -55.08
C ALA A 81 32.79 -17.01 -56.26
N SER A 82 31.53 -16.59 -56.47
CA SER A 82 31.16 -15.61 -57.50
C SER A 82 31.80 -14.25 -57.24
N GLU A 83 32.03 -13.47 -58.31
CA GLU A 83 32.53 -12.09 -58.23
C GLU A 83 31.67 -11.21 -57.30
N ASP A 84 30.36 -11.41 -57.31
CA ASP A 84 29.42 -10.69 -56.45
C ASP A 84 29.60 -11.01 -54.95
N GLU A 85 29.98 -12.25 -54.61
CA GLU A 85 30.22 -12.64 -53.22
C GLU A 85 31.55 -12.08 -52.70
N TRP A 86 32.57 -12.07 -53.55
CA TRP A 86 33.84 -11.39 -53.27
C TRP A 86 33.66 -9.89 -53.09
N ARG A 87 32.84 -9.25 -53.91
CA ARG A 87 32.52 -7.82 -53.80
C ARG A 87 31.81 -7.50 -52.48
N LYS A 88 30.83 -8.31 -52.08
CA LYS A 88 30.16 -8.17 -50.78
C LYS A 88 31.11 -8.35 -49.60
N ALA A 89 32.03 -9.32 -49.67
CA ALA A 89 33.04 -9.52 -48.62
C ALA A 89 34.03 -8.34 -48.54
N LEU A 90 34.43 -7.79 -49.69
CA LEU A 90 35.28 -6.60 -49.78
C LEU A 90 34.58 -5.36 -49.21
N ASP A 91 33.32 -5.12 -49.58
CA ASP A 91 32.52 -4.01 -49.06
C ASP A 91 32.36 -4.11 -47.53
N ASN A 92 32.13 -5.31 -47.00
CA ASN A 92 32.10 -5.56 -45.54
C ASN A 92 33.45 -5.25 -44.89
N ALA A 93 34.56 -5.67 -45.51
CA ALA A 93 35.91 -5.38 -45.01
C ALA A 93 36.20 -3.86 -44.96
N TYR A 94 35.81 -3.10 -45.97
CA TYR A 94 35.93 -1.64 -45.98
C TYR A 94 35.09 -0.97 -44.89
N VAL A 95 33.84 -1.42 -44.73
CA VAL A 95 32.95 -0.93 -43.66
C VAL A 95 33.59 -1.21 -42.30
N GLN A 96 34.16 -2.39 -42.08
CA GLN A 96 34.82 -2.72 -40.82
C GLN A 96 36.08 -1.90 -40.58
N LEU A 97 36.91 -1.67 -41.61
CA LEU A 97 38.07 -0.78 -41.49
C LEU A 97 37.66 0.61 -40.99
N SER A 98 36.65 1.21 -41.61
CA SER A 98 36.14 2.52 -41.19
C SER A 98 35.59 2.53 -39.76
N HIS A 99 34.91 1.45 -39.33
CA HIS A 99 34.46 1.29 -37.96
C HIS A 99 35.63 1.16 -36.97
N GLN A 100 36.71 0.45 -37.33
CA GLN A 100 37.90 0.34 -36.47
C GLN A 100 38.64 1.67 -36.36
N GLU A 101 38.73 2.44 -37.43
CA GLU A 101 39.30 3.80 -37.40
C GLU A 101 38.50 4.71 -36.45
N GLY A 102 37.17 4.74 -36.59
CA GLY A 102 36.30 5.48 -35.67
C GLY A 102 36.41 5.00 -34.22
N ARG A 103 36.51 3.68 -34.01
CA ARG A 103 36.73 3.09 -32.69
C ARG A 103 38.06 3.50 -32.09
N ALA A 104 39.13 3.56 -32.88
CA ALA A 104 40.45 4.00 -32.41
C ALA A 104 40.41 5.45 -31.93
N ILE A 105 39.75 6.35 -32.68
CA ILE A 105 39.54 7.75 -32.29
C ILE A 105 38.72 7.84 -30.99
N ASN A 106 37.62 7.09 -30.90
CA ASN A 106 36.78 7.07 -29.69
C ASN A 106 37.53 6.55 -28.46
N ILE A 107 38.36 5.52 -28.63
CA ILE A 107 39.21 4.99 -27.54
C ILE A 107 40.25 6.02 -27.12
N ASP A 108 40.86 6.75 -28.06
CA ASP A 108 41.82 7.81 -27.72
C ASP A 108 41.13 8.94 -26.94
N LEU A 109 39.94 9.38 -27.37
CA LEU A 109 39.14 10.36 -26.63
C LEU A 109 38.77 9.86 -25.22
N MET A 110 38.36 8.60 -25.11
CA MET A 110 38.01 7.98 -23.83
C MET A 110 39.22 7.84 -22.90
N LYS A 111 40.41 7.50 -23.43
CA LYS A 111 41.65 7.45 -22.65
C LYS A 111 42.01 8.83 -22.10
N ARG A 112 41.80 9.89 -22.89
CA ARG A 112 42.13 11.27 -22.50
C ARG A 112 41.14 11.85 -21.49
N TYR A 113 39.84 11.65 -21.69
CA TYR A 113 38.79 12.36 -20.92
C TYR A 113 37.88 11.47 -20.08
N GLY A 114 37.86 10.14 -20.33
CA GLY A 114 36.90 9.22 -19.73
C GLY A 114 36.96 9.21 -18.20
N ALA A 115 38.17 9.13 -17.62
CA ALA A 115 38.33 9.13 -16.17
C ALA A 115 37.82 10.43 -15.51
N ASN A 116 38.12 11.58 -16.11
CA ASN A 116 37.68 12.88 -15.60
C ASN A 116 36.17 13.06 -15.76
N HIS A 117 35.61 12.68 -16.90
CA HIS A 117 34.17 12.72 -17.13
C HIS A 117 33.42 11.83 -16.13
N TRP A 118 33.93 10.63 -15.86
CA TRP A 118 33.31 9.70 -14.91
C TRP A 118 33.32 10.24 -13.48
N ARG A 119 34.39 10.92 -13.06
CA ARG A 119 34.47 11.58 -11.75
C ARG A 119 33.46 12.72 -11.62
N ILE A 120 33.29 13.53 -12.66
CA ILE A 120 32.27 14.59 -12.69
C ILE A 120 30.87 13.96 -12.60
N HIS A 121 30.61 12.92 -13.39
CA HIS A 121 29.33 12.22 -13.35
C HIS A 121 29.03 11.69 -11.95
N ASN A 122 30.00 11.02 -11.31
CA ASN A 122 29.86 10.53 -9.95
C ASN A 122 29.60 11.67 -8.95
N TYR A 123 30.32 12.80 -9.03
CA TYR A 123 30.05 13.98 -8.21
C TYR A 123 28.62 14.50 -8.38
N THR A 124 28.10 14.56 -9.62
CA THR A 124 26.71 14.98 -9.85
C THR A 124 25.69 14.00 -9.28
N LEU A 125 25.98 12.69 -9.32
CA LEU A 125 25.13 11.66 -8.71
C LEU A 125 25.13 11.76 -7.19
N GLU A 126 26.29 11.99 -6.57
CA GLU A 126 26.40 12.19 -5.12
C GLU A 126 25.64 13.45 -4.66
N ALA A 127 25.73 14.54 -5.42
CA ALA A 127 24.96 15.76 -5.16
C ALA A 127 23.45 15.51 -5.29
N ALA A 128 23.01 14.78 -6.32
CA ALA A 128 21.61 14.41 -6.49
C ALA A 128 21.13 13.53 -5.32
N LEU A 129 21.91 12.51 -4.95
CA LEU A 129 21.62 11.63 -3.82
C LEU A 129 21.46 12.43 -2.54
N SER A 130 22.42 13.32 -2.23
CA SER A 130 22.38 14.18 -1.04
C SER A 130 21.12 15.06 -1.00
N ARG A 131 20.71 15.61 -2.15
CA ARG A 131 19.45 16.39 -2.25
C ARG A 131 18.23 15.52 -1.97
N TYR A 132 18.17 14.31 -2.54
CA TYR A 132 17.04 13.41 -2.33
C TYR A 132 16.98 12.91 -0.88
N THR A 133 18.11 12.51 -0.28
CA THR A 133 18.15 12.05 1.10
C THR A 133 17.77 13.16 2.08
N ALA A 134 18.25 14.39 1.87
CA ALA A 134 17.84 15.54 2.66
C ALA A 134 16.34 15.84 2.53
N SER A 135 15.79 15.77 1.31
CA SER A 135 14.35 15.96 1.08
C SER A 135 13.51 14.88 1.74
N THR A 136 13.93 13.61 1.66
CA THR A 136 13.23 12.51 2.32
C THR A 136 13.29 12.66 3.84
N ALA A 137 14.47 12.97 4.40
CA ALA A 137 14.63 13.16 5.84
C ALA A 137 13.79 14.33 6.34
N HIS A 138 13.79 15.46 5.62
CA HIS A 138 12.94 16.59 5.95
C HIS A 138 11.44 16.22 5.92
N THR A 139 11.01 15.47 4.91
CA THR A 139 9.61 15.03 4.79
C THR A 139 9.23 14.06 5.91
N THR A 140 10.09 13.10 6.24
CA THR A 140 9.84 12.15 7.33
C THR A 140 9.83 12.83 8.68
N ASP A 141 10.73 13.79 8.91
CA ASP A 141 10.83 14.53 10.17
C ASP A 141 9.66 15.48 10.33
N THR A 142 9.30 16.24 9.29
CA THR A 142 8.13 17.13 9.34
C THR A 142 6.84 16.36 9.56
N LEU A 143 6.62 15.27 8.82
CA LEU A 143 5.44 14.42 8.98
C LEU A 143 5.41 13.77 10.37
N SER A 144 6.53 13.18 10.81
CA SER A 144 6.61 12.48 12.10
C SER A 144 6.50 13.44 13.28
N ALA A 145 7.24 14.55 13.25
CA ALA A 145 7.26 15.50 14.36
C ALA A 145 5.95 16.27 14.49
N SER A 146 5.31 16.68 13.38
CA SER A 146 4.05 17.43 13.45
C SER A 146 2.85 16.50 13.66
N THR A 147 2.68 15.50 12.80
CA THR A 147 1.44 14.71 12.74
C THR A 147 1.42 13.62 13.80
N ASN A 148 2.49 12.83 13.93
CA ASN A 148 2.50 11.75 14.92
C ASN A 148 2.54 12.29 16.35
N ARG A 149 3.26 13.39 16.60
CA ARG A 149 3.23 14.06 17.92
C ARG A 149 1.85 14.60 18.25
N THR A 150 1.22 15.34 17.34
CA THR A 150 -0.13 15.86 17.55
C THR A 150 -1.14 14.73 17.75
N ARG A 151 -1.08 13.68 16.92
CA ARG A 151 -1.93 12.49 17.06
C ARG A 151 -1.75 11.84 18.43
N ARG A 152 -0.50 11.64 18.88
CA ARG A 152 -0.21 11.06 20.19
C ARG A 152 -0.80 11.90 21.32
N LEU A 153 -0.63 13.21 21.28
CA LEU A 153 -1.19 14.10 22.31
C LEU A 153 -2.72 14.02 22.36
N LEU A 154 -3.38 14.06 21.21
CA LEU A 154 -4.83 13.94 21.11
C LEU A 154 -5.32 12.57 21.61
N GLN A 155 -4.60 11.49 21.28
CA GLN A 155 -4.93 10.15 21.76
C GLN A 155 -4.78 10.02 23.28
N GLN A 156 -3.72 10.57 23.86
CA GLN A 156 -3.50 10.53 25.31
C GLN A 156 -4.57 11.35 26.08
N ASP A 157 -4.95 12.52 25.55
CA ASP A 157 -6.04 13.32 26.11
C ASP A 157 -7.38 12.57 26.03
N ALA A 158 -7.70 11.98 24.87
CA ALA A 158 -8.91 11.18 24.69
C ALA A 158 -8.93 9.93 25.59
N GLU A 159 -7.81 9.24 25.75
CA GLU A 159 -7.65 8.08 26.63
C GLU A 159 -7.98 8.44 28.08
N SER A 160 -7.42 9.55 28.57
CA SER A 160 -7.70 10.02 29.93
C SER A 160 -9.19 10.32 30.14
N LYS A 161 -9.84 10.97 29.16
CA LYS A 161 -11.27 11.30 29.21
C LYS A 161 -12.12 10.03 29.19
N LEU A 162 -11.84 9.10 28.28
CA LEU A 162 -12.56 7.83 28.18
C LEU A 162 -12.45 7.02 29.48
N SER A 163 -11.25 6.92 30.06
CA SER A 163 -11.06 6.23 31.34
C SER A 163 -11.89 6.84 32.47
N THR A 164 -11.93 8.19 32.57
CA THR A 164 -12.77 8.84 33.58
C THR A 164 -14.26 8.64 33.36
N LEU A 165 -14.72 8.63 32.11
CA LEU A 165 -16.13 8.39 31.76
C LEU A 165 -16.52 6.94 32.03
N GLU A 166 -15.65 5.99 31.69
CA GLU A 166 -15.86 4.57 31.97
C GLU A 166 -15.93 4.31 33.48
N ALA A 167 -15.03 4.90 34.27
CA ALA A 167 -15.06 4.79 35.72
C ALA A 167 -16.36 5.38 36.31
N LYS A 168 -16.78 6.55 35.84
CA LYS A 168 -18.06 7.17 36.25
C LYS A 168 -19.26 6.32 35.86
N TRP A 169 -19.26 5.77 34.65
CA TRP A 169 -20.33 4.88 34.19
C TRP A 169 -20.41 3.62 35.04
N ALA A 170 -19.28 2.95 35.31
CA ALA A 170 -19.24 1.77 36.16
C ALA A 170 -19.70 2.09 37.59
N GLN A 171 -19.30 3.24 38.15
CA GLN A 171 -19.76 3.70 39.45
C GLN A 171 -21.27 3.95 39.44
N LEU A 172 -21.81 4.65 38.45
CA LEU A 172 -23.25 4.92 38.33
C LEU A 172 -24.06 3.63 38.24
N VAL A 173 -23.64 2.68 37.40
CA VAL A 173 -24.29 1.37 37.29
C VAL A 173 -24.26 0.63 38.63
N SER A 174 -23.11 0.63 39.32
CA SER A 174 -22.97 0.01 40.64
C SER A 174 -23.88 0.68 41.68
N THR A 175 -23.91 2.01 41.74
CA THR A 175 -24.78 2.74 42.67
C THR A 175 -26.25 2.52 42.37
N GLN A 176 -26.65 2.44 41.10
CA GLN A 176 -28.03 2.16 40.71
C GLN A 176 -28.44 0.75 41.14
N LEU A 177 -27.56 -0.23 40.97
CA LEU A 177 -27.79 -1.59 41.43
C LEU A 177 -27.90 -1.66 42.96
N GLN A 178 -26.99 -0.99 43.68
CA GLN A 178 -27.02 -0.92 45.14
C GLN A 178 -28.31 -0.26 45.66
N MET A 179 -28.74 0.83 45.03
CA MET A 179 -30.02 1.47 45.34
C MET A 179 -31.20 0.53 45.09
N GLY A 180 -31.21 -0.17 43.94
CA GLY A 180 -32.25 -1.16 43.63
C GLY A 180 -32.33 -2.31 44.64
N VAL A 181 -31.18 -2.79 45.12
CA VAL A 181 -31.12 -3.81 46.18
C VAL A 181 -31.63 -3.24 47.52
N ALA A 182 -31.24 -2.00 47.87
CA ALA A 182 -31.70 -1.35 49.09
C ALA A 182 -33.21 -1.08 49.09
N THR A 183 -33.78 -0.66 47.95
CA THR A 183 -35.24 -0.47 47.82
C THR A 183 -35.97 -1.79 47.95
N LEU A 184 -35.48 -2.86 47.32
CA LEU A 184 -36.07 -4.19 47.44
C LEU A 184 -36.04 -4.70 48.88
N GLY A 185 -34.91 -4.50 49.58
CA GLY A 185 -34.79 -4.86 51.00
C GLY A 185 -35.74 -4.06 51.89
N ALA A 186 -35.87 -2.75 51.66
CA ALA A 186 -36.79 -1.90 52.41
C ALA A 186 -38.26 -2.25 52.14
N GLU A 187 -38.62 -2.58 50.88
CA GLU A 187 -39.95 -3.06 50.53
C GLU A 187 -40.28 -4.37 51.25
N TYR A 188 -39.32 -5.29 51.34
CA TYR A 188 -39.46 -6.53 52.10
C TYR A 188 -39.70 -6.27 53.59
N GLU A 189 -38.89 -5.43 54.23
CA GLU A 189 -39.06 -5.08 55.65
C GLU A 189 -40.40 -4.40 55.93
N VAL A 190 -40.82 -3.47 55.06
CA VAL A 190 -42.13 -2.82 55.14
C VAL A 190 -43.26 -3.84 54.97
N GLY A 191 -43.10 -4.83 54.10
CA GLY A 191 -44.02 -5.96 53.95
C GLY A 191 -44.19 -6.73 55.26
N VAL A 192 -43.08 -7.18 55.84
CA VAL A 192 -43.07 -7.93 57.12
C VAL A 192 -43.71 -7.12 58.26
N LEU A 193 -43.36 -5.83 58.38
CA LEU A 193 -43.93 -4.96 59.41
C LEU A 193 -45.43 -4.71 59.22
N ARG A 194 -45.91 -4.64 57.97
CA ARG A 194 -47.34 -4.51 57.67
C ARG A 194 -48.11 -5.76 58.09
N GLU A 195 -47.58 -6.94 57.79
CA GLU A 195 -48.18 -8.22 58.23
C GLU A 195 -48.26 -8.30 59.76
N GLU A 196 -47.17 -7.97 60.46
CA GLU A 196 -47.17 -8.00 61.93
C GLU A 196 -48.13 -6.95 62.53
N ARG A 197 -48.20 -5.75 61.95
CA ARG A 197 -49.19 -4.73 62.35
C ARG A 197 -50.61 -5.23 62.18
N GLU A 198 -50.94 -5.90 61.06
CA GLU A 198 -52.27 -6.47 60.84
C GLU A 198 -52.58 -7.59 61.82
N ARG A 199 -51.60 -8.45 62.12
CA ARG A 199 -51.73 -9.48 63.14
C ARG A 199 -52.05 -8.89 64.51
N LEU A 200 -51.29 -7.89 64.94
CA LEU A 200 -51.51 -7.21 66.23
C LEU A 200 -52.84 -6.47 66.27
N ARG A 201 -53.25 -5.82 65.17
CA ARG A 201 -54.58 -5.18 65.07
C ARG A 201 -55.71 -6.18 65.20
N SER A 202 -55.61 -7.33 64.53
CA SER A 202 -56.60 -8.40 64.63
C SER A 202 -56.70 -8.92 66.07
N ARG A 203 -55.56 -9.11 66.73
CA ARG A 203 -55.49 -9.52 68.14
C ARG A 203 -56.06 -8.48 69.11
N LEU A 204 -55.85 -7.20 68.85
CA LEU A 204 -56.47 -6.12 69.62
C LEU A 204 -58.00 -6.11 69.44
N ALA A 205 -58.49 -6.26 68.21
CA ALA A 205 -59.92 -6.34 67.94
C ALA A 205 -60.58 -7.55 68.62
N GLU A 206 -59.89 -8.70 68.70
CA GLU A 206 -60.34 -9.85 69.48
C GLU A 206 -60.44 -9.54 70.99
N LEU A 207 -59.51 -8.77 71.55
CA LEU A 207 -59.51 -8.39 72.96
C LEU A 207 -60.54 -7.31 73.30
N GLU A 208 -60.72 -6.33 72.43
CA GLU A 208 -61.73 -5.27 72.58
C GLU A 208 -63.15 -5.80 72.37
N GLY A 209 -63.34 -6.85 71.56
CA GLY A 209 -64.63 -7.53 71.42
C GLY A 209 -64.98 -8.49 72.56
N ALA A 210 -64.03 -8.78 73.46
CA ALA A 210 -64.20 -9.69 74.60
C ALA A 210 -64.44 -8.97 75.95
N ALA A 211 -64.46 -7.63 75.96
CA ALA A 211 -64.79 -6.77 77.11
C ALA A 211 -66.18 -6.16 76.95
#